data_AF-A0A528B2W5-F1
#
_entry.id   AF-A0A528B2W5-F1
#
_cell.length_a   1.000
_cell.length_b   1.000
_cell.length_c   1.000
_cell.angle_alpha   90.00
_cell.angle_beta   90.00
_cell.angle_gamma   90.00
#
_symmetry.space_group_name_H-M   'P 1'
#
loop_
_entity.id
_entity.type
_entity.pdbx_description
1 polymer ?
#
loop_
_entity_poly.entity_id
_entity_poly.type
_entity_poly.pdbx_seq_one_letter_code
_entity_poly.pdbx_strand_id
1 'polypeptide(L)' 'MSKPRLFPLIKRFVAAFALLGLVAGCATTPTETMLAVPAPAQKYAAVVIDGSTGKTLFEANSTAPRYPASLTK' A
#
# COMPACT_ATOMS: atom_id res chain seq x y z
N MET A 1 -11.39 -16.88 -51.58
CA MET A 1 -10.23 -16.21 -50.95
C MET A 1 -10.66 -15.60 -49.62
N SER A 2 -10.37 -16.28 -48.52
CA SER A 2 -10.87 -15.95 -47.18
C SER A 2 -10.07 -14.82 -46.53
N LYS A 3 -10.66 -13.62 -46.43
CA LYS A 3 -10.25 -12.60 -45.45
C LYS A 3 -11.37 -12.46 -44.42
N PRO A 4 -11.24 -12.94 -43.17
CA PRO A 4 -11.93 -12.20 -42.10
C PRO A 4 -11.44 -12.45 -40.65
N ARG A 5 -10.15 -12.45 -40.27
CA ARG A 5 -9.81 -12.62 -38.82
C ARG A 5 -8.65 -11.79 -38.24
N LEU A 6 -7.99 -10.96 -39.05
CA LEU A 6 -6.81 -10.24 -38.58
C LEU A 6 -7.14 -9.04 -37.68
N PHE A 7 -8.20 -8.29 -38.02
CA PHE A 7 -8.62 -7.10 -37.28
C PHE A 7 -9.06 -7.36 -35.81
N PRO A 8 -9.90 -8.36 -35.51
CA PRO A 8 -10.29 -8.63 -34.11
C PRO A 8 -9.14 -9.19 -33.28
N LEU A 9 -8.16 -9.85 -33.92
CA LEU A 9 -6.99 -10.41 -33.25
C LEU A 9 -6.05 -9.28 -32.80
N ILE A 10 -5.78 -8.31 -33.67
CA ILE A 10 -4.98 -7.11 -33.35
C ILE A 10 -5.62 -6.31 -32.20
N LYS A 11 -6.95 -6.13 -32.22
CA LYS A 11 -7.68 -5.41 -31.15
C LYS A 11 -7.51 -6.09 -29.78
N ARG A 12 -7.50 -7.42 -29.72
CA ARG A 12 -7.29 -8.18 -28.48
C ARG A 12 -5.87 -8.01 -27.93
N PHE A 13 -4.86 -8.01 -28.80
CA PHE A 13 -3.48 -7.77 -28.37
C PHE A 13 -3.28 -6.36 -27.84
N VAL A 14 -3.83 -5.34 -28.50
CA VAL A 14 -3.76 -3.94 -28.02
C VAL A 14 -4.44 -3.79 -26.66
N ALA A 15 -5.61 -4.40 -26.47
CA ALA A 15 -6.31 -4.39 -25.18
C ALA A 15 -5.51 -5.10 -24.07
N ALA A 16 -4.86 -6.23 -24.38
CA ALA A 16 -4.03 -6.96 -23.43
C ALA A 16 -2.80 -6.15 -23.00
N PHE A 17 -2.11 -5.50 -23.94
CA PHE A 17 -0.96 -4.64 -23.63
C PHE A 17 -1.35 -3.40 -22.82
N ALA A 18 -2.50 -2.78 -23.13
CA ALA A 18 -3.01 -1.65 -22.36
C ALA A 18 -3.34 -2.05 -20.91
N LEU A 19 -3.95 -3.23 -20.72
CA LEU A 19 -4.24 -3.76 -19.38
C LEU A 19 -2.96 -4.07 -18.60
N LEU A 20 -1.94 -4.66 -19.26
CA LEU A 20 -0.64 -4.95 -18.65
C LEU A 20 0.06 -3.65 -18.19
N GLY A 21 0.03 -2.60 -19.01
CA GLY A 21 0.61 -1.30 -18.68
C GLY A 21 -0.08 -0.63 -17.49
N LEU A 22 -1.42 -0.71 -17.42
CA LEU A 22 -2.19 -0.17 -16.29
C LEU A 22 -1.86 -0.88 -14.98
N VAL A 23 -1.77 -2.21 -14.99
CA VAL A 23 -1.44 -3.01 -13.80
C VAL A 23 -0.01 -2.75 -13.31
N ALA A 24 0.95 -2.58 -14.23
CA ALA A 24 2.33 -2.26 -13.88
C ALA A 24 2.49 -0.85 -13.25
N GLY A 25 1.67 0.12 -13.66
CA GLY A 25 1.71 1.50 -13.15
C GLY A 25 1.15 1.69 -11.72
N CYS A 26 0.34 0.75 -11.22
CA CYS A 26 -0.17 0.82 -9.84
C CYS A 26 0.88 0.50 -8.76
N ALA A 27 2.06 -0.01 -9.11
CA ALA A 27 3.12 -0.36 -8.15
C ALA A 27 4.20 0.74 -8.00
N THR A 28 4.14 1.83 -8.76
CA THR A 28 5.10 2.93 -8.66
C THR A 28 4.74 3.88 -7.53
N THR A 29 5.21 3.56 -6.32
CA THR A 29 5.34 4.55 -5.24
C THR A 29 6.60 5.38 -5.47
N PRO A 30 6.55 6.73 -5.37
CA PRO A 30 7.74 7.55 -5.48
C PRO A 30 8.73 7.21 -4.36
N THR A 31 9.92 6.76 -4.74
CA THR A 31 11.00 6.38 -3.81
C THR A 31 11.81 7.63 -3.40
N GLU A 32 11.13 8.64 -2.85
CA GLU A 32 11.75 9.81 -2.21
C GLU A 32 11.95 9.56 -0.70
N THR A 33 12.51 8.41 -0.33
CA THR A 33 12.80 8.12 1.08
C THR A 33 13.97 7.15 1.24
N MET A 34 15.23 7.59 1.06
CA MET A 34 16.35 6.68 1.38
C MET A 34 17.68 7.29 1.82
N LEU A 35 17.66 8.40 2.55
CA LEU A 35 18.79 8.82 3.40
C LEU A 35 18.39 9.13 4.85
N ALA A 36 17.22 8.67 5.29
CA ALA A 36 16.91 8.65 6.71
C ALA A 36 17.66 7.47 7.34
N VAL A 37 18.72 7.76 8.10
CA VAL A 37 19.26 6.84 9.10
C VAL A 37 18.07 6.21 9.85
N PRO A 38 17.95 4.89 9.96
CA PRO A 38 16.86 4.27 10.71
C PRO A 38 16.89 4.85 12.11
N ALA A 39 15.89 5.66 12.45
CA ALA A 39 15.74 6.15 13.81
C ALA A 39 15.74 4.93 14.73
N PRO A 40 16.46 4.97 15.86
CA PRO A 40 16.54 3.84 16.77
C PRO A 40 15.14 3.38 17.14
N ALA A 41 14.92 2.07 17.16
CA ALA A 41 13.64 1.49 17.49
C ALA A 41 13.12 2.07 18.81
N GLN A 42 12.01 2.82 18.73
CA GLN A 42 11.46 3.53 19.88
C GLN A 42 10.92 2.50 20.89
N LYS A 43 11.49 2.51 22.10
CA LYS A 43 11.14 1.59 23.18
C LYS A 43 9.66 1.65 23.57
N TYR A 44 9.08 2.85 23.54
CA TYR A 44 7.72 3.11 23.98
C TYR A 44 6.75 3.29 22.80
N ALA A 45 5.48 2.99 23.06
CA ALA A 45 4.36 3.30 22.17
C ALA A 45 3.22 3.92 22.96
N ALA A 46 2.52 4.84 22.32
CA ALA A 46 1.39 5.55 22.89
C ALA A 46 0.38 5.89 21.80
N VAL A 47 -0.89 5.85 22.15
CA VAL A 47 -2.00 6.35 21.33
C VAL A 47 -3.03 6.96 22.25
N VAL A 48 -3.52 8.14 21.89
CA VAL A 48 -4.57 8.86 22.62
C VAL A 48 -5.70 9.12 21.63
N ILE A 49 -6.88 8.60 21.95
CA ILE A 49 -8.07 8.71 21.13
C ILE A 49 -9.13 9.45 21.95
N ASP A 50 -9.77 10.45 21.36
CA ASP A 50 -10.99 11.02 21.91
C ASP A 50 -12.09 9.94 21.88
N GLY A 51 -12.52 9.49 23.06
CA GLY A 51 -13.49 8.42 23.20
C GLY A 51 -14.89 8.74 22.64
N SER A 52 -15.21 10.01 22.41
CA SER A 52 -16.51 10.43 21.87
C SER A 52 -16.55 10.47 20.34
N THR A 53 -15.48 10.96 19.72
CA THR A 53 -15.40 11.16 18.26
C THR A 53 -14.58 10.09 17.54
N GLY A 54 -13.75 9.32 18.26
CA GLY A 54 -12.77 8.42 17.69
C GLY A 54 -11.56 9.13 17.07
N LYS A 55 -11.44 10.45 17.24
CA LYS A 55 -10.32 11.22 16.70
C LYS A 55 -9.03 10.91 17.46
N THR A 56 -7.98 10.53 16.74
CA THR A 56 -6.63 10.44 17.31
C THR A 56 -6.12 11.83 17.68
N LEU A 57 -5.80 12.03 18.95
CA LEU A 57 -5.22 13.28 19.48
C LEU A 57 -3.69 13.22 19.53
N PHE A 58 -3.14 12.02 19.70
CA PHE A 58 -1.71 11.76 19.74
C PHE A 58 -1.40 10.31 19.37
N GLU A 59 -0.31 10.08 18.66
CA GLU A 59 0.23 8.74 18.43
C GLU A 59 1.75 8.73 18.32
N ALA A 60 2.36 7.67 18.84
CA ALA A 60 3.77 7.36 18.68
C ALA A 60 3.96 5.84 18.62
N ASN A 61 4.49 5.34 17.52
CA ASN A 61 4.79 3.92 17.30
C ASN A 61 3.61 2.97 17.62
N SER A 62 2.39 3.41 17.31
CA SER A 62 1.11 2.81 17.72
C SER A 62 0.82 1.47 17.04
N THR A 63 1.30 1.29 15.81
CA THR A 63 1.02 0.11 14.98
C THR A 63 2.10 -0.98 15.07
N ALA A 64 3.22 -0.72 15.74
CA ALA A 64 4.28 -1.71 15.82
C ALA A 64 3.85 -2.92 16.69
N PRO A 65 4.09 -4.15 16.20
CA PRO A 65 3.64 -5.36 16.87
C PRO A 65 4.36 -5.55 18.21
N ARG A 66 3.61 -5.90 19.25
CA ARG A 66 4.11 -6.09 20.62
C ARG A 66 3.40 -7.24 21.31
N TYR A 67 4.10 -7.90 22.23
CA TYR A 67 3.51 -8.90 23.12
C TYR A 67 2.68 -8.20 24.20
N PRO A 68 1.35 -8.39 24.26
CA PRO A 68 0.46 -7.64 25.14
C PRO A 68 0.55 -8.04 26.63
N ALA A 69 1.28 -9.10 26.97
CA ALA A 69 1.42 -9.62 28.33
C ALA A 69 0.05 -9.72 29.05
N SER A 70 -0.08 -9.19 30.26
CA SER A 70 -1.31 -9.26 31.04
C SER A 70 -2.48 -8.43 30.50
N LEU A 71 -2.31 -7.64 29.43
CA LEU A 71 -3.41 -6.92 28.80
C LEU A 71 -4.45 -7.85 28.15
N THR A 72 -4.13 -9.14 27.98
CA THR A 72 -5.06 -10.15 27.45
C THR A 72 -5.86 -10.89 28.52
N LYS A 73 -5.73 -10.49 29.79
CA LYS A 73 -6.58 -11.03 30.86
C LYS A 73 -7.99 -10.49 30.71
#